data_AF-A0AA85B3T2-F1
#
_entry.id   AF-A0AA85B3T2-F1
#
_cell.length_a   1.000
_cell.length_b   1.000
_cell.length_c   1.000
_cell.angle_alpha   90.00
_cell.angle_beta   90.00
_cell.angle_gamma   90.00
#
_symmetry.space_group_name_H-M   'P 1'
#
loop_
_entity.id
_entity.type
_entity.pdbx_description
1 polymer ?
#
loop_
_entity_poly.entity_id
_entity_poly.type
_entity_poly.pdbx_seq_one_letter_code
_entity_poly.pdbx_strand_id
1 'polypeptide(L)'
;MPEYAHIKQILDKPRYEAQELLKTRFPVSRYVETEHDGSQARFLLSKVNPSLTHHTMYSFGQDSGSAVLTDDVSLQGFMEHLKKLAVSSSA
;
A
#
# COMPACT_ATOMS: atom_id res chain seq x y z
N MET A 1 6.50 29.51 15.73
CA MET A 1 7.46 29.04 14.70
C MET A 1 6.75 28.99 13.34
N PRO A 2 6.67 30.13 12.62
CA PRO A 2 6.03 30.19 11.30
C PRO A 2 6.80 29.41 10.21
N GLU A 3 8.09 29.16 10.43
CA GLU A 3 9.00 28.51 9.46
C GLU A 3 8.61 27.07 9.08
N TYR A 4 7.93 26.33 9.97
CA TYR A 4 7.49 24.94 9.72
C TYR A 4 5.97 24.79 9.57
N ALA A 5 5.25 25.89 9.31
CA ALA A 5 3.80 25.88 9.19
C ALA A 5 3.30 24.88 8.11
N HIS A 6 4.05 24.74 7.01
CA HIS A 6 3.71 23.82 5.94
C HIS A 6 3.85 22.34 6.36
N ILE A 7 4.92 21.99 7.08
CA ILE A 7 5.12 20.62 7.59
C ILE A 7 3.98 20.25 8.54
N LYS A 8 3.61 21.17 9.44
CA LYS A 8 2.46 20.97 10.33
C LYS A 8 1.17 20.67 9.55
N GLN A 9 0.89 21.46 8.50
CA GLN A 9 -0.29 21.24 7.66
C GLN A 9 -0.28 19.87 6.97
N ILE A 10 0.86 19.42 6.46
CA ILE A 10 1.00 18.10 5.81
C ILE A 10 0.69 16.98 6.81
N LEU A 11 1.18 17.08 8.05
CA LEU A 11 0.97 16.06 9.08
C LEU A 11 -0.47 16.04 9.62
N ASP A 12 -1.11 17.20 9.75
CA ASP A 12 -2.46 17.30 10.31
C ASP A 12 -3.55 16.93 9.29
N LYS A 13 -3.32 17.18 7.99
CA LYS A 13 -4.28 16.89 6.91
C LYS A 13 -4.81 15.44 6.91
N PRO A 14 -3.98 14.38 6.90
CA PRO A 14 -4.49 13.01 6.88
C PRO A 14 -5.28 12.64 8.13
N ARG A 15 -4.92 13.21 9.30
CA ARG A 15 -5.65 12.98 10.55
C ARG A 15 -7.05 13.58 10.49
N TYR A 16 -7.18 14.79 9.95
CA TYR A 16 -8.47 15.44 9.75
C TYR A 16 -9.36 14.64 8.79
N GLU A 17 -8.84 14.25 7.62
CA GLU A 17 -9.59 13.46 6.64
C GLU A 17 -10.05 12.11 7.23
N ALA A 18 -9.19 11.45 8.01
CA ALA A 18 -9.56 10.21 8.71
C ALA A 18 -10.70 10.42 9.73
N GLN A 19 -10.66 11.51 10.51
CA GLN A 19 -11.72 11.82 11.48
C GLN A 19 -13.08 12.05 10.79
N GLU A 20 -13.11 12.73 9.65
CA GLU A 20 -14.35 12.95 8.89
C GLU A 20 -14.95 11.62 8.41
N LEU A 21 -14.12 10.67 7.96
CA LEU A 21 -14.57 9.33 7.57
C LEU A 21 -15.11 8.51 8.74
N LEU A 22 -14.49 8.63 9.93
CA LEU A 22 -14.91 7.89 11.12
C LEU A 22 -16.26 8.35 11.68
N LYS A 23 -16.59 9.65 11.53
CA LYS A 23 -17.86 10.21 12.02
C LYS A 23 -19.10 9.63 11.32
N THR A 24 -18.97 9.24 10.07
CA THR A 24 -20.12 8.85 9.21
C THR A 24 -20.28 7.34 9.05
N ARG A 25 -19.26 6.55 9.36
CA ARG A 25 -19.26 5.09 9.13
C ARG A 25 -19.78 4.31 10.33
N PHE A 26 -20.66 3.34 10.07
CA PHE A 26 -21.12 2.36 11.05
C PHE A 26 -20.93 0.92 10.53
N PRO A 27 -20.30 -0.01 11.28
CA PRO A 27 -19.65 0.22 12.57
C PRO A 27 -18.41 1.13 12.43
N VAL A 28 -18.02 1.77 13.54
CA VAL A 28 -16.84 2.65 13.57
C VAL A 28 -15.60 1.82 13.24
N SER A 29 -14.83 2.26 12.24
CA SER A 29 -13.57 1.62 11.87
C SER A 29 -12.51 1.80 12.95
N ARG A 30 -11.62 0.81 13.09
CA ARG A 30 -10.38 0.98 13.88
C ARG A 30 -9.45 1.97 13.18
N TYR A 31 -9.08 3.04 13.87
CA TYR A 31 -8.05 3.98 13.43
C TYR A 31 -6.65 3.48 13.83
N VAL A 32 -5.70 3.57 12.91
CA VAL A 32 -4.30 3.18 13.11
C VAL A 32 -3.41 4.28 12.54
N GLU A 33 -2.50 4.77 13.37
CA GLU A 33 -1.44 5.70 12.99
C GLU A 33 -0.09 4.99 13.18
N THR A 34 0.79 5.08 12.19
CA THR A 34 2.06 4.37 12.15
C THR A 34 3.03 5.09 11.23
N GLU A 35 4.29 4.71 11.32
CA GLU A 35 5.38 5.21 10.48
C GLU A 35 6.16 4.04 9.85
N HIS A 36 7.20 4.35 9.08
CA HIS A 36 8.09 3.35 8.50
C HIS A 36 8.72 2.47 9.60
N ASP A 37 8.81 1.17 9.35
CA ASP A 37 9.24 0.13 10.31
C ASP A 37 8.43 0.03 11.62
N GLY A 38 7.37 0.82 11.77
CA GLY A 38 6.45 0.70 12.89
C GLY A 38 5.72 -0.64 12.88
N SER A 39 5.55 -1.26 14.06
CA SER A 39 4.91 -2.59 14.16
C SER A 39 3.49 -2.65 13.57
N GLN A 40 2.78 -1.52 13.55
CA GLN A 40 1.43 -1.42 12.99
C GLN A 40 1.44 -1.19 11.46
N ALA A 41 2.57 -0.84 10.85
CA ALA A 41 2.70 -0.66 9.40
C ALA A 41 2.38 -1.94 8.61
N ARG A 42 2.48 -3.11 9.24
CA ARG A 42 2.05 -4.40 8.67
C ARG A 42 0.59 -4.41 8.21
N PHE A 43 -0.29 -3.62 8.84
CA PHE A 43 -1.69 -3.50 8.39
C PHE A 43 -1.76 -2.91 6.98
N LEU A 44 -0.87 -1.97 6.64
CA LEU A 44 -0.72 -1.45 5.28
C LEU A 44 -0.03 -2.48 4.38
N LEU A 45 1.12 -3.04 4.80
CA LEU A 45 1.91 -3.95 3.96
C LEU A 45 1.14 -5.22 3.52
N SER A 46 0.22 -5.71 4.35
CA SER A 46 -0.64 -6.85 4.00
C SER A 46 -1.76 -6.52 3.00
N LYS A 47 -1.96 -5.25 2.65
CA LYS A 47 -3.04 -4.76 1.77
C LYS A 47 -2.54 -4.14 0.47
N VAL A 48 -1.25 -3.83 0.37
CA VAL A 48 -0.67 -3.31 -0.86
C VAL A 48 -0.38 -4.44 -1.84
N ASN A 49 -0.34 -4.09 -3.13
CA ASN A 49 0.05 -5.02 -4.17
C ASN A 49 1.57 -5.30 -4.11
N PRO A 50 2.04 -6.57 -4.06
CA PRO A 50 3.46 -6.90 -4.00
C PRO A 50 4.14 -6.78 -5.38
N SER A 51 4.15 -5.58 -5.97
CA SER A 51 4.86 -5.30 -7.23
C SER A 51 6.38 -5.43 -7.10
N LEU A 52 6.91 -5.18 -5.90
CA LEU A 52 8.31 -5.33 -5.52
C LEU A 52 8.36 -6.27 -4.30
N THR A 53 9.04 -7.41 -4.45
CA THR A 53 9.22 -8.40 -3.39
C THR A 53 10.70 -8.67 -3.13
N HIS A 54 11.00 -9.44 -2.09
CA HIS A 54 12.36 -9.92 -1.81
C HIS A 54 13.00 -10.71 -2.97
N HIS A 55 12.21 -11.32 -3.85
CA HIS A 55 12.70 -12.02 -5.05
C HIS A 55 13.13 -11.07 -6.16
N THR A 56 12.49 -9.90 -6.27
CA THR A 56 12.77 -8.92 -7.34
C THR A 56 13.67 -7.77 -6.89
N MET A 57 13.84 -7.59 -5.58
CA MET A 57 14.58 -6.46 -4.97
C MET A 57 16.03 -6.33 -5.44
N TYR A 58 16.68 -7.44 -5.82
CA TYR A 58 18.06 -7.44 -6.30
C TYR A 58 18.17 -7.52 -7.84
N SER A 59 17.05 -7.40 -8.55
CA SER A 59 17.08 -7.35 -10.01
C SER A 59 17.67 -6.02 -10.46
N PHE A 60 18.74 -6.07 -11.26
CA PHE A 60 19.49 -4.91 -11.73
C PHE A 60 18.56 -3.88 -12.41
N GLY A 61 18.52 -2.65 -11.90
CA GLY A 61 17.75 -1.54 -12.47
C GLY A 61 16.37 -1.27 -11.84
N GLN A 62 16.00 -1.92 -10.73
CA GLN A 62 14.75 -1.63 -10.02
C GLN A 62 14.93 -0.56 -8.93
N ASP A 63 14.00 0.40 -8.90
CA ASP A 63 13.93 1.52 -7.96
C ASP A 63 13.98 1.06 -6.50
N SER A 64 14.59 1.89 -5.65
CA SER A 64 14.73 1.74 -4.20
C SER A 64 13.39 1.94 -3.46
N GLY A 65 12.37 1.17 -3.80
CA GLY A 65 11.08 1.13 -3.13
C GLY A 65 11.08 0.24 -1.88
N SER A 66 10.04 0.36 -1.05
CA SER A 66 9.83 -0.55 0.08
C SER A 66 9.29 -1.89 -0.45
N ALA A 67 10.14 -2.92 -0.42
CA ALA A 67 9.76 -4.27 -0.84
C ALA A 67 8.78 -4.90 0.16
N VAL A 68 7.76 -5.60 -0.36
CA VAL A 68 6.82 -6.38 0.46
C VAL A 68 7.34 -7.81 0.56
N LEU A 69 7.55 -8.27 1.79
CA LEU A 69 8.03 -9.63 2.07
C LEU A 69 6.86 -10.62 2.02
N THR A 70 6.49 -11.05 0.82
CA THR A 70 5.45 -12.06 0.58
C THR A 70 5.78 -12.89 -0.67
N ASP A 71 5.21 -14.08 -0.75
CA ASP A 71 5.18 -14.94 -1.94
C ASP A 71 3.88 -14.80 -2.74
N ASP A 72 2.99 -13.88 -2.35
CA ASP A 72 1.76 -13.59 -3.09
C ASP A 72 2.04 -13.08 -4.51
N VAL A 73 1.13 -13.40 -5.42
CA VAL A 73 1.22 -12.97 -6.82
C VAL A 73 0.87 -11.49 -6.93
N SER A 74 1.73 -10.72 -7.63
CA SER A 74 1.43 -9.32 -7.94
C SER A 74 0.24 -9.20 -8.90
N LEU A 75 -0.44 -8.05 -8.89
CA LEU A 75 -1.51 -7.75 -9.84
C LEU A 75 -1.05 -7.91 -11.29
N GLN A 76 0.21 -7.58 -11.59
CA GLN A 76 0.76 -7.79 -12.93
C GLN A 76 0.80 -9.28 -13.29
N GLY A 77 1.38 -10.13 -12.42
CA GLY A 77 1.42 -11.57 -12.64
C GLY A 77 0.02 -12.18 -12.79
N PHE A 78 -0.92 -11.73 -11.95
CA PHE A 78 -2.32 -12.12 -12.06
C PHE A 78 -2.92 -11.73 -13.43
N MET A 79 -2.75 -10.48 -13.85
CA MET A 79 -3.29 -9.98 -15.10
C MET A 79 -2.67 -10.66 -16.33
N GLU A 80 -1.38 -11.01 -16.29
CA GLU A 80 -0.73 -11.77 -17.36
C GLU A 80 -1.33 -13.17 -17.51
N HIS A 81 -1.58 -13.86 -16.39
CA HIS A 81 -2.23 -15.17 -16.40
C HIS A 81 -3.69 -15.07 -16.86
N LEU A 82 -4.44 -14.09 -16.35
CA LEU A 82 -5.81 -13.83 -16.76
C LEU A 82 -5.92 -13.56 -18.26
N LYS A 83 -5.04 -12.72 -18.82
CA LYS A 83 -5.01 -12.43 -20.26
C LYS A 83 -4.77 -13.68 -21.09
N LYS A 84 -3.81 -14.52 -20.70
CA LYS A 84 -3.50 -15.79 -21.40
C LYS A 84 -4.71 -16.72 -21.44
N LEU A 85 -5.41 -16.87 -20.33
CA LEU A 85 -6.60 -17.72 -20.24
C LEU A 85 -7.80 -17.13 -21.00
N ALA A 86 -7.99 -15.82 -20.95
CA ALA A 86 -9.08 -15.15 -21.65
C ALA A 86 -8.98 -15.27 -23.18
N VAL A 87 -7.76 -15.39 -23.73
CA VAL A 87 -7.52 -15.56 -25.17
C VAL A 87 -7.23 -17.01 -25.58
N SER A 88 -7.08 -17.94 -24.62
CA SER A 88 -6.96 -19.36 -24.95
C SER A 88 -8.34 -19.89 -25.33
N SER A 89 -8.50 -20.30 -26.58
CA SER A 89 -9.74 -20.90 -27.09
C SER A 89 -10.08 -22.15 -26.29
N SER A 90 -11.29 -22.22 -25.72
CA SER A 90 -11.91 -23.49 -25.34
C SER A 90 -12.53 -24.08 -26.61
N ALA A 91 -11.70 -24.70 -27.45
CA ALA A 91 -12.18 -25.52 -28.56
C ALA A 91 -12.06 -27.00 -28.18
#